data_AF-A0A1G2HQT0-F1
#
_entry.id   AF-A0A1G2HQT0-F1
#
_cell.length_a   1.000
_cell.length_b   1.000
_cell.length_c   1.000
_cell.angle_alpha   90.00
_cell.angle_beta   90.00
_cell.angle_gamma   90.00
#
_symmetry.space_group_name_H-M   'P 1'
#
loop_
_entity.id
_entity.type
_entity.pdbx_description
1 polymer ?
#
loop_
_entity_poly.entity_id
_entity_poly.type
_entity_poly.pdbx_seq_one_letter_code
_entity_poly.pdbx_strand_id
1 'polypeptide(L)'
;MFLGLRVKFYKYMFSAIMGTILAPAVRPIQYAALKLVKRFRKKGDQRPIIATADHIMHHIVLTLGFKTFTDAKFRKLAEFGKISIEEHDRIFNEIQVTWICLILFYIDAVKSLVPLSDWHFWQDVAKYIPKDFEDILMGYGADERNAKMMTQLIDMRYKEYEALTHAVQETNDQYGIEFKSLSWEFKRITAYMQAAAIGTTDHIRRGKITEEDPLIKFLTEQLLFVERRISRFIKKL
;
A
#
# COMPACT_ATOMS: atom_id res chain seq x y z
N MET A 1 7.78 6.98 -34.62
CA MET A 1 8.91 6.07 -34.29
C MET A 1 9.94 6.66 -33.30
N PHE A 2 9.93 7.96 -32.97
CA PHE A 2 10.91 8.59 -32.06
C PHE A 2 10.47 8.77 -30.58
N LEU A 3 9.23 8.43 -30.20
CA LEU A 3 8.76 8.51 -28.80
C LEU A 3 9.07 7.26 -27.95
N GLY A 4 9.19 6.09 -28.57
CA GLY A 4 9.40 4.81 -27.86
C GLY A 4 10.82 4.63 -27.27
N LEU A 5 11.81 5.36 -27.79
CA LEU A 5 13.21 5.27 -27.35
C LEU A 5 13.54 6.15 -26.13
N ARG A 6 12.83 7.26 -25.91
CA ARG A 6 13.08 8.15 -24.76
C ARG A 6 12.43 7.68 -23.45
N VAL A 7 11.32 6.93 -23.51
CA VAL A 7 10.69 6.34 -22.32
C VAL A 7 11.53 5.18 -21.77
N LYS A 8 12.20 4.41 -22.65
CA LYS A 8 13.15 3.37 -22.22
C LYS A 8 14.38 3.96 -21.52
N PHE A 9 14.86 5.13 -21.94
CA PHE A 9 16.09 5.70 -21.38
C PHE A 9 15.99 6.00 -19.87
N TYR A 10 14.82 6.40 -19.36
CA TYR A 10 14.60 6.56 -17.92
C TYR A 10 14.38 5.23 -17.18
N LYS A 11 13.75 4.25 -17.83
CA LYS A 11 13.51 2.91 -17.26
C LYS A 11 14.80 2.12 -17.03
N TYR A 12 15.84 2.33 -17.84
CA TYR A 12 17.11 1.61 -17.75
C TYR A 12 18.20 2.31 -16.93
N MET A 13 18.20 3.64 -16.83
CA MET A 13 19.24 4.33 -16.05
C MET A 13 19.07 4.16 -14.53
N PHE A 14 17.87 3.73 -14.09
CA PHE A 14 17.54 3.41 -12.70
C PHE A 14 17.28 1.91 -12.47
N SER A 15 17.60 1.04 -13.43
CA SER A 15 17.35 -0.40 -13.27
C SER A 15 18.36 -1.03 -12.32
N ALA A 16 17.85 -1.47 -11.17
CA ALA A 16 18.29 -2.55 -10.27
C ALA A 16 19.71 -2.53 -9.66
N ILE A 17 20.76 -2.10 -10.38
CA ILE A 17 22.16 -2.24 -9.91
C ILE A 17 22.68 -0.96 -9.24
N MET A 18 22.25 0.23 -9.70
CA MET A 18 22.59 1.50 -9.05
C MET A 18 21.75 1.79 -7.79
N GLY A 19 20.58 1.14 -7.69
CA GLY A 19 19.65 1.32 -6.57
C GLY A 19 20.07 0.67 -5.26
N THR A 20 21.05 -0.25 -5.28
CA THR A 20 21.52 -0.98 -4.09
C THR A 20 22.78 -0.39 -3.47
N ILE A 21 23.62 0.29 -4.26
CA ILE A 21 24.90 0.87 -3.77
C ILE A 21 24.77 2.37 -3.43
N LEU A 22 23.87 3.12 -4.07
CA LEU A 22 23.64 4.56 -3.85
C LEU A 22 22.27 4.90 -3.25
N ALA A 23 21.51 3.88 -2.83
CA ALA A 23 20.12 3.97 -2.36
C ALA A 23 19.80 5.12 -1.37
N PRO A 24 20.64 5.44 -0.37
CA PRO A 24 20.31 6.46 0.62
C PRO A 24 20.37 7.89 0.06
N ALA A 25 21.31 8.18 -0.85
CA ALA A 25 21.51 9.50 -1.44
C ALA A 25 20.53 9.78 -2.60
N VAL A 26 20.04 8.74 -3.26
CA VAL A 26 19.12 8.84 -4.40
C VAL A 26 17.68 9.16 -3.96
N ARG A 27 17.23 8.69 -2.79
CA ARG A 27 15.85 8.91 -2.30
C ARG A 27 15.49 10.38 -2.08
N PRO A 28 16.31 11.23 -1.42
CA PRO A 28 16.04 12.65 -1.31
C PRO A 28 15.98 13.36 -2.67
N ILE A 29 16.82 12.93 -3.63
CA ILE A 29 16.88 13.50 -4.98
C ILE A 29 15.61 13.14 -5.78
N GLN A 30 15.21 11.86 -5.77
CA GLN A 30 13.97 11.40 -6.39
C GLN A 30 12.76 12.13 -5.79
N TYR A 31 12.74 12.28 -4.47
CA TYR A 31 11.68 12.99 -3.78
C TYR A 31 11.61 14.48 -4.15
N ALA A 32 12.75 15.17 -4.21
CA ALA A 32 12.83 16.56 -4.65
C ALA A 32 12.38 16.71 -6.12
N ALA A 33 12.76 15.77 -6.98
CA ALA A 33 12.32 15.72 -8.37
C ALA A 33 10.79 15.55 -8.47
N LEU A 34 10.19 14.65 -7.68
CA LEU A 34 8.74 14.47 -7.63
C LEU A 34 8.02 15.76 -7.22
N LYS A 35 8.54 16.46 -6.20
CA LYS A 35 7.98 17.74 -5.75
C LYS A 35 8.03 18.81 -6.84
N LEU A 36 9.14 18.92 -7.57
CA LEU A 36 9.27 19.84 -8.70
C LEU A 36 8.31 19.47 -9.84
N VAL A 37 8.24 18.20 -10.20
CA VAL A 37 7.38 17.70 -11.28
C VAL A 37 5.91 17.88 -10.95
N LYS A 38 5.48 17.67 -9.69
CA LYS A 38 4.13 17.98 -9.21
C LYS A 38 3.86 19.49 -9.30
N ARG A 39 4.77 20.34 -8.83
CA ARG A 39 4.61 21.80 -8.79
C ARG A 39 4.47 22.42 -10.18
N PHE A 40 5.23 21.93 -11.15
CA PHE A 40 5.25 22.46 -12.52
C PHE A 40 4.39 21.65 -13.50
N ARG A 41 3.48 20.79 -13.01
CA ARG A 41 2.63 19.97 -13.86
C ARG A 41 1.70 20.82 -14.72
N LYS A 42 1.58 20.46 -16.00
CA LYS A 42 0.53 20.99 -16.87
C LYS A 42 -0.77 20.21 -16.66
N LYS A 43 -1.91 20.83 -16.95
CA LYS A 43 -3.21 20.13 -16.96
C LYS A 43 -3.14 18.94 -17.93
N GLY A 44 -3.48 17.74 -17.46
CA GLY A 44 -3.42 16.50 -18.24
C GLY A 44 -2.06 15.78 -18.24
N ASP A 45 -1.04 16.32 -17.57
CA ASP A 45 0.25 15.64 -17.44
C ASP A 45 0.17 14.51 -16.39
N GLN A 46 0.22 13.26 -16.87
CA GLN A 46 0.15 12.06 -16.04
C GLN A 46 1.50 11.64 -15.42
N ARG A 47 2.62 12.21 -15.88
CA ARG A 47 3.96 11.81 -15.40
C ARG A 47 4.15 11.98 -13.88
N PRO A 48 3.69 13.08 -13.23
CA PRO A 48 3.79 13.21 -11.78
C PRO A 48 2.95 12.16 -11.03
N ILE A 49 1.79 11.78 -11.58
CA ILE A 49 0.88 10.79 -11.02
C ILE A 49 1.54 9.42 -11.05
N ILE A 50 2.01 9.00 -12.23
CA ILE A 50 2.72 7.73 -12.44
C ILE A 50 3.96 7.65 -11.55
N ALA A 51 4.80 8.69 -11.55
CA ALA A 51 6.03 8.68 -10.76
C ALA A 51 5.77 8.66 -9.25
N THR A 52 4.64 9.22 -8.80
CA THR A 52 4.24 9.19 -7.39
C THR A 52 3.69 7.83 -6.99
N ALA A 53 2.87 7.21 -7.85
CA ALA A 53 2.40 5.83 -7.64
C ALA A 53 3.58 4.85 -7.60
N ASP A 54 4.50 4.93 -8.56
CA ASP A 54 5.73 4.13 -8.63
C ASP A 54 6.57 4.28 -7.34
N HIS A 55 6.73 5.51 -6.86
CA HIS A 55 7.42 5.76 -5.59
C HIS A 55 6.73 5.08 -4.40
N ILE A 56 5.40 5.19 -4.32
CA ILE A 56 4.61 4.53 -3.27
C ILE A 56 4.77 3.01 -3.35
N MET A 57 4.65 2.44 -4.54
CA MET A 57 4.75 1.00 -4.75
C MET A 57 6.13 0.47 -4.36
N HIS A 58 7.20 1.03 -4.92
CA HIS A 58 8.55 0.52 -4.68
C HIS A 58 9.07 0.82 -3.26
N HIS A 59 8.82 2.02 -2.72
CA HIS A 59 9.44 2.45 -1.46
C HIS A 59 8.56 2.33 -0.22
N ILE A 60 7.27 2.07 -0.39
CA ILE A 60 6.33 1.85 0.72
C ILE A 60 5.77 0.44 0.63
N VAL A 61 4.97 0.12 -0.39
CA VAL A 61 4.23 -1.15 -0.47
C VAL A 61 5.17 -2.35 -0.52
N LEU A 62 5.95 -2.49 -1.59
CA LEU A 62 6.78 -3.67 -1.83
C LEU A 62 7.86 -3.82 -0.75
N THR A 63 8.50 -2.71 -0.38
CA THR A 63 9.55 -2.71 0.65
C THR A 63 9.01 -3.15 2.01
N LEU A 64 7.89 -2.57 2.46
CA LEU A 64 7.33 -2.91 3.77
C LEU A 64 6.65 -4.27 3.76
N GLY A 65 5.96 -4.63 2.68
CA GLY A 65 5.32 -5.94 2.53
C GLY A 65 6.37 -7.07 2.54
N PHE A 66 7.48 -6.92 1.82
CA PHE A 66 8.59 -7.89 1.87
C PHE A 66 9.24 -7.94 3.26
N LYS A 67 9.43 -6.79 3.90
CA LYS A 67 9.94 -6.75 5.27
C LYS A 67 9.03 -7.53 6.23
N THR A 68 7.71 -7.33 6.17
CA THR A 68 6.73 -8.08 6.96
C THR A 68 6.81 -9.58 6.68
N PHE A 69 6.84 -9.97 5.40
CA PHE A 69 6.90 -11.38 4.99
C PHE A 69 8.18 -12.10 5.46
N THR A 70 9.30 -11.39 5.49
CA THR A 70 10.59 -11.93 5.97
C THR A 70 10.78 -11.88 7.48
N ASP A 71 9.90 -11.20 8.21
CA ASP A 71 10.00 -11.03 9.65
C ASP A 71 9.83 -12.37 10.38
N ALA A 72 10.76 -12.69 11.28
CA ALA A 72 10.77 -13.97 11.98
C ALA A 72 9.55 -14.15 12.90
N LYS A 73 9.07 -13.08 13.54
CA LYS A 73 7.87 -13.10 14.38
C LYS A 73 6.64 -13.32 13.50
N PHE A 74 6.53 -12.63 12.37
CA PHE A 74 5.46 -12.86 11.40
C PHE A 74 5.42 -14.32 10.93
N ARG A 75 6.52 -14.86 10.43
CA ARG A 75 6.61 -16.24 9.92
C ARG A 75 6.24 -17.28 10.96
N LYS A 76 6.60 -17.04 12.22
CA LYS A 76 6.20 -17.89 13.35
C LYS A 76 4.68 -17.81 13.58
N LEU A 77 4.12 -16.59 13.62
CA LEU A 77 2.68 -16.37 13.84
C LEU A 77 1.83 -16.94 12.70
N ALA A 78 2.30 -16.83 11.46
CA ALA A 78 1.66 -17.38 10.26
C ALA A 78 1.99 -18.86 10.01
N GLU A 79 2.70 -19.52 10.94
CA GLU A 79 2.99 -20.96 10.94
C GLU A 79 3.71 -21.48 9.68
N PHE A 80 4.66 -20.70 9.15
CA PHE A 80 5.38 -21.03 7.92
C PHE A 80 6.08 -22.39 7.96
N GLY A 81 6.47 -22.86 9.14
CA GLY A 81 7.08 -24.19 9.33
C GLY A 81 6.12 -25.38 9.19
N LYS A 82 4.80 -25.13 9.04
CA LYS A 82 3.76 -26.18 8.95
C LYS A 82 2.96 -26.14 7.65
N ILE A 83 3.18 -25.12 6.82
CA ILE A 83 2.43 -24.90 5.58
C ILE A 83 3.37 -24.98 4.38
N SER A 84 2.80 -25.23 3.20
CA SER A 84 3.58 -25.40 1.98
C SER A 84 4.13 -24.07 1.44
N ILE A 85 5.06 -24.15 0.48
CA ILE A 85 5.65 -22.96 -0.17
C ILE A 85 4.57 -22.19 -0.95
N GLU A 86 3.63 -22.90 -1.57
CA GLU A 86 2.51 -22.30 -2.28
C GLU A 86 1.64 -21.45 -1.33
N GLU A 87 1.48 -21.89 -0.08
CA GLU A 87 0.81 -21.07 0.95
C GLU A 87 1.66 -19.87 1.38
N HIS A 88 2.99 -19.97 1.37
CA HIS A 88 3.84 -18.80 1.63
C HIS A 88 3.63 -17.75 0.53
N ASP A 89 3.60 -18.15 -0.73
CA ASP A 89 3.39 -17.25 -1.87
C ASP A 89 2.00 -16.59 -1.83
N ARG A 90 0.97 -17.37 -1.48
CA ARG A 90 -0.38 -16.83 -1.25
C ARG A 90 -0.38 -15.79 -0.13
N ILE A 91 0.25 -16.09 1.01
CA ILE A 91 0.33 -15.16 2.15
C ILE A 91 1.12 -13.90 1.75
N PHE A 92 2.19 -14.03 0.97
CA PHE A 92 2.93 -12.88 0.45
C PHE A 92 2.03 -11.98 -0.39
N ASN A 93 1.26 -12.56 -1.31
CA ASN A 93 0.30 -11.82 -2.13
C ASN A 93 -0.73 -11.09 -1.27
N GLU A 94 -1.27 -11.73 -0.22
CA GLU A 94 -2.22 -11.06 0.66
C GLU A 94 -1.60 -9.90 1.44
N ILE A 95 -0.36 -10.01 1.91
CA ILE A 95 0.33 -8.88 2.55
C ILE A 95 0.45 -7.69 1.58
N GLN A 96 0.83 -7.93 0.32
CA GLN A 96 0.97 -6.87 -0.68
C GLN A 96 -0.37 -6.19 -0.95
N VAL A 97 -1.42 -6.98 -1.16
CA VAL A 97 -2.77 -6.47 -1.42
C VAL A 97 -3.27 -5.65 -0.24
N THR A 98 -3.11 -6.14 0.99
CA THR A 98 -3.50 -5.40 2.19
C THR A 98 -2.80 -4.05 2.30
N TRP A 99 -1.50 -3.99 1.99
CA TRP A 99 -0.74 -2.74 2.07
C TRP A 99 -1.23 -1.74 1.02
N ILE A 100 -1.57 -2.22 -0.18
CA ILE A 100 -2.20 -1.40 -1.22
C ILE A 100 -3.54 -0.88 -0.73
N CYS A 101 -4.43 -1.74 -0.23
CA CYS A 101 -5.74 -1.34 0.28
C CYS A 101 -5.63 -0.28 1.39
N LEU A 102 -4.71 -0.44 2.35
CA LEU A 102 -4.50 0.56 3.40
C LEU A 102 -4.08 1.92 2.81
N ILE A 103 -3.21 1.93 1.81
CA ILE A 103 -2.79 3.19 1.16
C ILE A 103 -3.95 3.85 0.43
N LEU A 104 -4.79 3.07 -0.26
CA LEU A 104 -5.99 3.57 -0.92
C LEU A 104 -6.96 4.19 0.10
N PHE A 105 -7.23 3.49 1.20
CA PHE A 105 -8.05 4.03 2.30
C PHE A 105 -7.46 5.30 2.91
N TYR A 106 -6.14 5.34 3.08
CA TYR A 106 -5.47 6.53 3.59
C TYR A 106 -5.62 7.70 2.63
N ILE A 107 -5.41 7.47 1.32
CA ILE A 107 -5.62 8.50 0.30
C ILE A 107 -7.07 9.02 0.37
N ASP A 108 -8.06 8.13 0.43
CA ASP A 108 -9.46 8.52 0.52
C ASP A 108 -9.82 9.31 1.80
N ALA A 109 -9.14 9.00 2.91
CA ALA A 109 -9.31 9.72 4.16
C ALA A 109 -8.63 11.09 4.18
N VAL A 110 -7.50 11.28 3.47
CA VAL A 110 -6.79 12.58 3.46
C VAL A 110 -7.51 13.68 2.68
N LYS A 111 -8.64 13.40 2.02
CA LYS A 111 -9.48 14.42 1.35
C LYS A 111 -9.76 15.64 2.23
N SER A 112 -10.01 15.44 3.53
CA SER A 112 -10.24 16.55 4.47
C SER A 112 -8.96 17.14 5.07
N LEU A 113 -7.80 16.54 4.78
CA LEU A 113 -6.49 16.91 5.33
C LEU A 113 -5.61 17.68 4.32
N VAL A 114 -6.03 17.83 3.06
CA VAL A 114 -5.27 18.51 2.00
C VAL A 114 -6.13 19.52 1.21
N PRO A 115 -5.52 20.54 0.58
CA PRO A 115 -6.24 21.45 -0.32
C PRO A 115 -6.92 20.69 -1.48
N LEU A 116 -8.07 21.20 -1.97
CA LEU A 116 -8.85 20.52 -3.02
C LEU A 116 -8.07 20.27 -4.32
N SER A 117 -7.17 21.17 -4.70
CA SER A 117 -6.30 21.01 -5.87
C SER A 117 -5.28 19.87 -5.72
N ASP A 118 -4.83 19.61 -4.49
CA ASP A 118 -3.99 18.47 -4.15
C ASP A 118 -4.83 17.19 -4.03
N TRP A 119 -6.08 17.29 -3.59
CA TRP A 119 -6.99 16.13 -3.52
C TRP A 119 -7.17 15.46 -4.88
N HIS A 120 -7.46 16.20 -5.95
CA HIS A 120 -7.60 15.61 -7.30
C HIS A 120 -6.32 14.91 -7.78
N PHE A 121 -5.14 15.43 -7.42
CA PHE A 121 -3.89 14.75 -7.71
C PHE A 121 -3.82 13.38 -7.02
N TRP A 122 -4.16 13.31 -5.73
CA TRP A 122 -4.14 12.08 -4.97
C TRP A 122 -5.19 11.06 -5.43
N GLN A 123 -6.36 11.53 -5.88
CA GLN A 123 -7.36 10.65 -6.51
C GLN A 123 -6.82 9.96 -7.76
N ASP A 124 -6.11 10.70 -8.62
CA ASP A 124 -5.53 10.13 -9.83
C ASP A 124 -4.38 9.17 -9.50
N VAL A 125 -3.57 9.47 -8.47
CA VAL A 125 -2.55 8.55 -7.94
C VAL A 125 -3.18 7.26 -7.43
N ALA A 126 -4.23 7.34 -6.61
CA ALA A 126 -4.94 6.17 -6.07
C ALA A 126 -5.49 5.27 -7.19
N LYS A 127 -6.07 5.85 -8.24
CA LYS A 127 -6.56 5.09 -9.41
C LYS A 127 -5.45 4.37 -10.16
N TYR A 128 -4.23 4.93 -10.17
CA TYR A 128 -3.11 4.36 -10.90
C TYR A 128 -2.40 3.24 -10.12
N ILE A 129 -2.39 3.28 -8.78
CA ILE A 129 -1.68 2.31 -7.92
C ILE A 129 -1.95 0.84 -8.29
N PRO A 130 -3.21 0.36 -8.46
CA PRO A 130 -3.45 -1.04 -8.81
C PRO A 130 -2.91 -1.43 -10.19
N LYS A 131 -2.92 -0.49 -11.15
CA LYS A 131 -2.35 -0.70 -12.49
C LYS A 131 -0.82 -0.70 -12.45
N ASP A 132 -0.23 0.16 -11.63
CA ASP A 132 1.21 0.19 -11.41
C ASP A 132 1.71 -1.15 -10.83
N PHE A 133 0.97 -1.73 -9.87
CA PHE A 133 1.28 -3.05 -9.35
C PHE A 133 1.21 -4.15 -10.41
N GLU A 134 0.18 -4.14 -11.26
CA GLU A 134 0.06 -5.05 -12.41
C GLU A 134 1.29 -4.93 -13.34
N ASP A 135 1.69 -3.71 -13.69
CA ASP A 135 2.84 -3.45 -14.56
C ASP A 135 4.17 -3.88 -13.92
N ILE A 136 4.31 -3.72 -12.60
CA ILE A 136 5.47 -4.20 -11.84
C ILE A 136 5.54 -5.74 -11.87
N LEU A 137 4.43 -6.43 -11.65
CA LEU A 137 4.39 -7.90 -11.68
C LEU A 137 4.76 -8.43 -13.07
N MET A 138 4.23 -7.83 -14.14
CA MET A 138 4.64 -8.15 -15.50
C MET A 138 6.14 -7.87 -15.73
N GLY A 139 6.65 -6.78 -15.14
CA GLY A 139 8.07 -6.46 -15.16
C GLY A 139 8.97 -7.50 -14.45
N TYR A 140 8.44 -8.20 -13.45
CA TYR A 140 9.10 -9.34 -12.79
C TYR A 140 8.90 -10.68 -13.51
N GLY A 141 8.15 -10.69 -14.61
CA GLY A 141 7.95 -11.88 -15.45
C GLY A 141 6.66 -12.64 -15.20
N ALA A 142 5.72 -12.09 -14.41
CA ALA A 142 4.36 -12.65 -14.36
C ALA A 142 3.67 -12.47 -15.72
N ASP A 143 2.87 -13.45 -16.13
CA ASP A 143 2.02 -13.27 -17.31
C ASP A 143 0.91 -12.24 -17.03
N GLU A 144 0.41 -11.63 -18.10
CA GLU A 144 -0.60 -10.57 -18.05
C GLU A 144 -1.87 -11.01 -17.31
N ARG A 145 -2.30 -12.27 -17.47
CA ARG A 145 -3.51 -12.79 -16.84
C ARG A 145 -3.34 -12.84 -15.32
N ASN A 146 -2.23 -13.41 -14.85
CA ASN A 146 -1.93 -13.49 -13.42
C ASN A 146 -1.71 -12.10 -12.80
N ALA A 147 -1.02 -11.20 -13.49
CA ALA A 147 -0.85 -9.81 -13.03
C ALA A 147 -2.21 -9.10 -12.89
N LYS A 148 -3.11 -9.24 -13.87
CA LYS A 148 -4.45 -8.66 -13.83
C LYS A 148 -5.33 -9.25 -12.73
N MET A 149 -5.16 -10.53 -12.40
CA MET A 149 -5.87 -11.16 -11.28
C MET A 149 -5.51 -10.48 -9.94
N MET A 150 -4.29 -9.97 -9.78
CA MET A 150 -3.92 -9.23 -8.57
C MET A 150 -4.68 -7.90 -8.44
N THR A 151 -4.93 -7.19 -9.54
CA THR A 151 -5.78 -5.99 -9.54
C THR A 151 -7.22 -6.30 -9.14
N GLN A 152 -7.76 -7.45 -9.59
CA GLN A 152 -9.08 -7.92 -9.17
C GLN A 152 -9.11 -8.30 -7.69
N LEU A 153 -8.03 -8.92 -7.19
CA LEU A 153 -7.88 -9.25 -5.77
C LEU A 153 -7.84 -7.98 -4.91
N ILE A 154 -7.14 -6.93 -5.35
CA ILE A 154 -7.13 -5.62 -4.68
C ILE A 154 -8.54 -5.04 -4.57
N ASP A 155 -9.31 -5.01 -5.67
CA ASP A 155 -10.69 -4.51 -5.65
C ASP A 155 -11.59 -5.33 -4.71
N MET A 156 -11.45 -6.66 -4.71
CA MET A 156 -12.18 -7.55 -3.82
C MET A 156 -11.85 -7.28 -2.34
N ARG A 157 -10.56 -7.24 -2.00
CA ARG A 157 -10.08 -6.98 -0.63
C ARG A 157 -10.45 -5.57 -0.17
N TYR A 158 -10.39 -4.58 -1.04
CA TYR A 158 -10.81 -3.21 -0.73
C TYR A 158 -12.26 -3.17 -0.27
N LYS A 159 -13.19 -3.76 -1.05
CA LYS A 159 -14.61 -3.81 -0.70
C LYS A 159 -14.88 -4.59 0.58
N GLU A 160 -14.17 -5.70 0.76
CA GLU A 160 -14.29 -6.52 1.95
C GLU A 160 -13.85 -5.77 3.21
N TYR A 161 -12.71 -5.09 3.18
CA TYR A 161 -12.20 -4.31 4.31
C TYR A 161 -13.05 -3.06 4.56
N GLU A 162 -13.58 -2.43 3.51
CA GLU A 162 -14.53 -1.34 3.65
C GLU A 162 -15.80 -1.79 4.37
N ALA A 163 -16.35 -2.95 4.03
CA ALA A 163 -17.51 -3.52 4.72
C ALA A 163 -17.20 -3.82 6.20
N LEU A 164 -16.05 -4.45 6.49
CA LEU A 164 -15.59 -4.73 7.87
C LEU A 164 -15.38 -3.46 8.70
N THR A 165 -15.05 -2.34 8.06
CA THR A 165 -14.79 -1.07 8.74
C THR A 165 -16.01 -0.57 9.50
N HIS A 166 -17.22 -0.81 8.99
CA HIS A 166 -18.45 -0.41 9.69
C HIS A 166 -18.60 -1.11 11.05
N ALA A 167 -18.41 -2.44 11.09
CA ALA A 167 -18.48 -3.21 12.34
C ALA A 167 -17.38 -2.79 13.34
N VAL A 168 -16.18 -2.50 12.82
CA VAL A 168 -15.07 -2.00 13.64
C VAL A 168 -15.37 -0.62 14.22
N GLN A 169 -15.97 0.29 13.43
CA GLN A 169 -16.37 1.62 13.89
C GLN A 169 -17.41 1.54 15.01
N GLU A 170 -18.46 0.72 14.83
CA GLU A 170 -19.48 0.51 15.85
C GLU A 170 -18.88 -0.01 17.15
N THR A 171 -17.98 -0.99 17.06
CA THR A 171 -17.27 -1.54 18.22
C THR A 171 -16.43 -0.46 18.93
N ASN A 172 -15.67 0.34 18.18
CA ASN A 172 -14.85 1.40 18.74
C ASN A 172 -15.69 2.51 19.39
N ASP A 173 -16.82 2.89 18.79
CA ASP A 173 -17.71 3.91 19.35
C ASP A 173 -18.42 3.42 20.63
N GLN A 174 -18.70 2.13 20.73
CA GLN A 174 -19.29 1.54 21.94
C GLN A 174 -18.25 1.39 23.07
N TYR A 175 -17.12 0.76 22.79
CA TYR A 175 -16.19 0.27 23.82
C TYR A 175 -14.83 0.98 23.87
N GLY A 176 -14.42 1.66 22.79
CA GLY A 176 -13.12 2.33 22.67
C GLY A 176 -13.13 3.74 23.27
N ILE A 177 -12.95 3.86 24.59
CA ILE A 177 -12.88 5.20 25.25
C ILE A 177 -11.79 6.08 24.61
N GLU A 178 -10.65 5.49 24.27
CA GLU A 178 -9.54 6.18 23.59
C GLU A 178 -9.86 6.58 22.14
N PHE A 179 -10.82 5.92 21.51
CA PHE A 179 -11.28 6.24 20.16
C PHE A 179 -12.24 7.42 20.14
N LYS A 180 -13.04 7.61 21.20
CA LYS A 180 -14.09 8.64 21.25
C LYS A 180 -13.55 10.06 21.04
N SER A 181 -12.33 10.33 21.50
CA SER A 181 -11.67 11.64 21.42
C SER A 181 -10.94 11.92 20.11
N LEU A 182 -10.81 10.93 19.21
CA LEU A 182 -10.14 11.11 17.92
C LEU A 182 -11.01 11.94 16.96
N SER A 183 -10.36 12.70 16.06
CA SER A 183 -11.08 13.35 14.95
C SER A 183 -11.73 12.30 14.05
N TRP A 184 -12.77 12.69 13.32
CA TRP A 184 -13.47 11.80 12.39
C TRP A 184 -12.53 11.13 11.39
N GLU A 185 -11.54 11.86 10.88
CA GLU A 185 -10.50 11.32 9.99
C GLU A 185 -9.68 10.23 10.66
N PHE A 186 -9.21 10.48 11.89
CA PHE A 186 -8.41 9.52 12.63
C PHE A 186 -9.22 8.28 13.04
N LYS A 187 -10.49 8.45 13.41
CA LYS A 187 -11.41 7.32 13.62
C LYS A 187 -11.52 6.47 12.37
N ARG A 188 -11.74 7.10 11.21
CA ARG A 188 -11.88 6.41 9.92
C ARG A 188 -10.61 5.67 9.51
N ILE A 189 -9.44 6.31 9.57
CA ILE A 189 -8.15 5.69 9.25
C ILE A 189 -7.87 4.51 10.20
N THR A 190 -8.13 4.67 11.49
CA THR A 190 -7.87 3.62 12.47
C THR A 190 -8.80 2.43 12.28
N ALA A 191 -10.07 2.68 11.96
CA ALA A 191 -11.02 1.61 11.65
C ALA A 191 -10.64 0.84 10.38
N TYR A 192 -10.21 1.52 9.31
CA TYR A 192 -9.68 0.86 8.11
C TYR A 192 -8.46 -0.01 8.41
N MET A 193 -7.54 0.51 9.24
CA MET A 193 -6.34 -0.23 9.64
C MET A 193 -6.70 -1.51 10.42
N GLN A 194 -7.61 -1.41 11.38
CA GLN A 194 -8.08 -2.56 12.14
C GLN A 194 -8.83 -3.57 11.26
N ALA A 195 -9.74 -3.10 10.39
CA ALA A 195 -10.45 -3.94 9.44
C ALA A 195 -9.49 -4.68 8.50
N ALA A 196 -8.48 -3.99 7.97
CA ALA A 196 -7.43 -4.60 7.15
C ALA A 196 -6.61 -5.63 7.94
N ALA A 197 -6.23 -5.35 9.19
CA ALA A 197 -5.50 -6.31 10.03
C ALA A 197 -6.32 -7.59 10.31
N ILE A 198 -7.60 -7.42 10.64
CA ILE A 198 -8.54 -8.52 10.90
C ILE A 198 -8.75 -9.33 9.62
N GLY A 199 -9.15 -8.68 8.52
CA GLY A 199 -9.41 -9.37 7.25
C GLY A 199 -8.16 -10.07 6.70
N THR A 200 -6.99 -9.46 6.80
CA THR A 200 -5.73 -10.12 6.40
C THR A 200 -5.43 -11.33 7.27
N THR A 201 -5.65 -11.23 8.59
CA THR A 201 -5.49 -12.37 9.49
C THR A 201 -6.45 -13.49 9.10
N ASP A 202 -7.71 -13.17 8.81
CA ASP A 202 -8.71 -14.12 8.37
C ASP A 202 -8.28 -14.85 7.08
N HIS A 203 -7.78 -14.13 6.07
CA HIS A 203 -7.23 -14.74 4.85
C HIS A 203 -5.99 -15.59 5.11
N ILE A 204 -5.07 -15.14 5.96
CA ILE A 204 -3.89 -15.94 6.32
C ILE A 204 -4.33 -17.24 7.03
N ARG A 205 -5.29 -17.16 7.95
CA ARG A 205 -5.85 -18.28 8.71
C ARG A 205 -6.90 -19.10 7.94
N ARG A 206 -7.28 -18.68 6.74
CA ARG A 206 -8.35 -19.30 5.92
C ARG A 206 -9.68 -19.41 6.69
N GLY A 207 -10.12 -18.31 7.31
CA GLY A 207 -11.39 -18.26 8.04
C GLY A 207 -11.32 -18.76 9.49
N LYS A 208 -10.16 -19.23 9.95
CA LYS A 208 -9.97 -19.83 11.29
C LYS A 208 -9.37 -18.84 12.29
N ILE A 209 -9.80 -17.59 12.24
CA ILE A 209 -9.38 -16.54 13.15
C ILE A 209 -10.04 -16.73 14.54
N THR A 210 -9.32 -16.35 15.60
CA THR A 210 -9.86 -16.28 16.97
C THR A 210 -9.83 -14.84 17.46
N GLU A 211 -10.67 -14.52 18.47
CA GLU A 211 -10.77 -13.15 19.02
C GLU A 211 -9.43 -12.58 19.49
N GLU A 212 -8.57 -13.44 20.05
CA GLU A 212 -7.26 -13.07 20.56
C GLU A 212 -6.10 -13.45 19.63
N ASP A 213 -6.35 -13.62 18.32
CA ASP A 213 -5.28 -14.05 17.40
C ASP A 213 -4.11 -13.04 17.41
N PRO A 214 -2.91 -13.46 17.88
CA PRO A 214 -1.77 -12.56 18.02
C PRO A 214 -1.28 -11.97 16.68
N LEU A 215 -1.68 -12.57 15.55
CA LEU A 215 -1.38 -12.05 14.23
C LEU A 215 -2.11 -10.73 13.95
N ILE A 216 -3.33 -10.51 14.48
CA ILE A 216 -4.08 -9.26 14.34
C ILE A 216 -3.27 -8.10 14.94
N LYS A 217 -2.78 -8.28 16.17
CA LYS A 217 -1.96 -7.28 16.86
C LYS A 217 -0.68 -6.98 16.08
N PHE A 218 0.02 -8.03 15.64
CA PHE A 218 1.23 -7.88 14.86
C PHE A 218 0.97 -7.10 13.56
N LEU A 219 -0.06 -7.46 12.80
CA LEU A 219 -0.39 -6.78 11.55
C LEU A 219 -0.84 -5.33 11.79
N THR A 220 -1.58 -5.06 12.85
CA THR A 220 -1.95 -3.69 13.25
C THR A 220 -0.71 -2.84 13.51
N GLU A 221 0.28 -3.37 14.24
CA GLU A 221 1.56 -2.68 14.46
C GLU A 221 2.29 -2.39 13.13
N GLN A 222 2.32 -3.34 12.21
CA GLN A 222 2.96 -3.15 10.90
C GLN A 222 2.21 -2.13 10.02
N LEU A 223 0.88 -2.19 9.99
CA LEU A 223 0.04 -1.27 9.24
C LEU A 223 0.16 0.17 9.77
N LEU A 224 0.35 0.35 11.08
CA LEU A 224 0.66 1.67 11.65
C LEU A 224 1.98 2.24 11.12
N PHE A 225 3.00 1.40 10.86
CA PHE A 225 4.22 1.87 10.22
C PHE A 225 3.99 2.29 8.76
N VAL A 226 3.12 1.59 8.03
CA VAL A 226 2.71 1.95 6.67
C VAL A 226 1.99 3.30 6.66
N GLU A 227 0.96 3.46 7.52
CA GLU A 227 0.23 4.73 7.70
C GLU A 227 1.20 5.89 7.95
N ARG A 228 2.11 5.74 8.92
CA ARG A 228 3.09 6.78 9.24
C ARG A 228 4.02 7.10 8.07
N ARG A 229 4.28 6.14 7.18
CA ARG A 229 5.14 6.34 6.00
C ARG A 229 4.40 7.10 4.92
N ILE A 230 3.17 6.69 4.59
CA ILE A 230 2.34 7.36 3.57
C ILE A 230 1.90 8.76 4.04
N SER A 231 1.50 8.90 5.31
CA SER A 231 1.15 10.18 5.94
C SER A 231 2.27 11.21 5.82
N ARG A 232 3.50 10.82 6.15
CA ARG A 232 4.68 11.69 6.00
C ARG A 232 5.01 11.99 4.54
N PHE A 233 4.79 11.04 3.64
CA PHE A 233 5.02 11.24 2.21
C PHE A 233 4.02 12.25 1.63
N ILE A 234 2.73 12.05 1.86
CA ILE A 234 1.66 12.95 1.40
C ILE A 234 1.85 14.36 1.93
N LYS A 235 2.09 14.53 3.24
CA LYS A 235 2.25 15.85 3.88
C LYS A 235 3.42 16.67 3.35
N LYS A 236 4.46 16.01 2.83
CA LYS A 236 5.69 16.70 2.42
C LYS A 236 5.74 16.96 0.91
N LEU A 237 4.90 16.31 0.10
CA LEU A 237 5.00 16.26 -1.36
C LEU A 237 4.27 17.45 -2.00
#